data_AF-A4ZPI1-F1
#
_entry.id   AF-A4ZPI1-F1
#
_cell.length_a   1.000
_cell.length_b   1.000
_cell.length_c   1.000
_cell.angle_alpha   90.00
_cell.angle_beta   90.00
_cell.angle_gamma   90.00
#
_symmetry.space_group_name_H-M   'P 1'
#
loop_
_entity.id
_entity.type
_entity.pdbx_description
1 polymer ?
#
loop_
_entity_poly.entity_id
_entity_poly.type
_entity_poly.pdbx_seq_one_letter_code
_entity_poly.pdbx_strand_id
1 'polypeptide(L)'
;ENCSVIEGHLQILLMFKTRPEDFRDLSFPKLIMITDYLLLFRVYGLESLKDLFPNLTVIRGSRLFFNYALVIFEMVHLKELGLYNLMNITRGSVRIEKNNELCYLATIDWSRILDSVEDNNIVLNKDDNEECGDICPGTAKGKTNCPATVINGQCVERCRTHSHCQK
;
A
#
# COMPACT_ATOMS: atom_id res chain seq x y z
N GLU A 1 18.11 -5.72 8.59
CA GLU A 1 17.25 -6.19 9.71
C GLU A 1 17.09 -5.19 10.87
N ASN A 2 18.11 -4.41 11.24
CA ASN A 2 18.05 -3.52 12.42
C ASN A 2 17.71 -2.04 12.13
N CYS A 3 17.29 -1.71 10.91
CA CYS A 3 17.02 -0.33 10.52
C CYS A 3 15.60 0.07 10.93
N SER A 4 15.46 1.09 11.78
CA SER A 4 14.16 1.72 12.06
C SER A 4 13.85 2.90 11.16
N VAL A 5 14.89 3.55 10.65
CA VAL A 5 14.80 4.63 9.67
C VAL A 5 15.71 4.28 8.51
N ILE A 6 15.20 4.42 7.29
CA ILE A 6 16.02 4.44 6.08
C ILE A 6 16.21 5.90 5.70
N GLU A 7 17.43 6.41 5.90
CA GLU A 7 17.85 7.72 5.43
C GLU A 7 18.24 7.61 3.96
N GLY A 8 17.25 7.80 3.09
CA GLY A 8 17.32 7.62 1.66
C GLY A 8 16.02 7.04 1.11
N HIS A 9 16.11 6.40 -0.04
CA HIS A 9 15.00 5.68 -0.68
C HIS A 9 15.17 4.17 -0.54
N LEU A 10 14.07 3.44 -0.66
CA LEU A 10 14.05 1.99 -0.76
C LEU A 10 13.50 1.57 -2.12
N GLN A 11 14.29 0.80 -2.86
CA GLN A 11 13.97 0.27 -4.18
C GLN A 11 14.06 -1.26 -4.15
N ILE A 12 12.98 -1.96 -4.47
CA ILE A 12 12.96 -3.42 -4.61
C ILE A 12 12.38 -3.73 -5.99
N LEU A 13 13.23 -4.25 -6.88
CA LEU A 13 12.87 -4.37 -8.27
C LEU A 13 13.54 -5.55 -8.99
N LEU A 14 12.93 -5.95 -10.12
CA LEU A 14 13.46 -6.92 -11.08
C LEU A 14 13.79 -8.30 -10.48
N MET A 15 12.91 -8.78 -9.60
CA MET A 15 13.01 -10.10 -9.01
C MET A 15 12.08 -11.06 -9.76
N PHE A 16 12.58 -11.64 -10.84
CA PHE A 16 11.78 -12.49 -11.74
C PHE A 16 11.67 -13.96 -11.33
N LYS A 17 12.56 -14.41 -10.43
CA LYS A 17 12.67 -15.82 -10.03
C LYS A 17 12.10 -16.09 -8.63
N THR A 18 11.74 -15.04 -7.90
CA THR A 18 11.15 -15.17 -6.57
C THR A 18 9.74 -15.72 -6.65
N ARG A 19 9.34 -16.44 -5.61
CA ARG A 19 8.04 -17.09 -5.45
C ARG A 19 7.44 -16.72 -4.09
N PRO A 20 6.14 -16.97 -3.86
CA PRO A 20 5.52 -16.68 -2.57
C PRO A 20 6.27 -17.26 -1.36
N GLU A 21 6.87 -18.44 -1.52
CA GLU A 21 7.70 -19.10 -0.48
C GLU A 21 8.83 -18.22 0.03
N ASP A 22 9.46 -17.44 -0.86
CA ASP A 22 10.63 -16.61 -0.52
C ASP A 22 10.27 -15.43 0.39
N PHE A 23 8.97 -15.08 0.47
CA PHE A 23 8.48 -13.95 1.26
C PHE A 23 7.74 -14.36 2.54
N ARG A 24 7.38 -15.63 2.72
CA ARG A 24 6.54 -16.06 3.86
C ARG A 24 7.15 -15.74 5.23
N ASP A 25 8.47 -15.89 5.34
CA ASP A 25 9.20 -15.68 6.60
C ASP A 25 10.05 -14.39 6.57
N LEU A 26 9.87 -13.55 5.55
CA LEU A 26 10.63 -12.31 5.38
C LEU A 26 9.85 -11.12 5.98
N SER A 27 10.39 -10.56 7.06
CA SER A 27 9.77 -9.42 7.74
C SER A 27 10.81 -8.40 8.22
N PHE A 28 10.50 -7.12 8.05
CA PHE A 28 11.28 -6.00 8.58
C PHE A 28 10.44 -5.16 9.55
N PRO A 29 10.04 -5.72 10.70
CA PRO A 29 9.09 -5.05 11.59
C PRO A 29 9.69 -3.86 12.32
N LYS A 30 11.02 -3.69 12.33
CA LYS A 30 11.66 -2.53 12.94
C LYS A 30 11.55 -1.27 12.09
N LEU A 31 11.28 -1.40 10.79
CA LEU A 31 11.23 -0.27 9.86
C LEU A 31 9.98 0.57 10.14
N ILE A 32 10.20 1.83 10.51
CA ILE A 32 9.15 2.80 10.85
C ILE A 32 9.08 3.92 9.82
N MET A 33 10.22 4.31 9.23
CA MET A 33 10.28 5.50 8.37
C MET A 33 11.23 5.33 7.18
N ILE A 34 10.84 5.90 6.04
CA ILE A 34 11.71 6.14 4.88
C ILE A 34 11.74 7.65 4.64
N THR A 35 12.93 8.25 4.48
CA THR A 35 13.04 9.72 4.35
C THR A 35 12.79 10.22 2.92
N ASP A 36 13.06 9.41 1.91
CA ASP A 36 12.80 9.77 0.51
C ASP A 36 11.52 9.07 0.01
N TYR A 37 11.66 8.00 -0.76
CA TYR A 37 10.53 7.30 -1.40
C TYR A 37 10.68 5.78 -1.31
N LEU A 38 9.57 5.08 -1.47
CA LEU A 38 9.49 3.63 -1.64
C LEU A 38 9.07 3.29 -3.07
N LEU A 39 9.84 2.43 -3.74
CA LEU A 39 9.54 1.96 -5.10
C LEU A 39 9.62 0.43 -5.17
N LEU A 40 8.54 -0.18 -5.64
CA LEU A 40 8.45 -1.60 -5.96
C LEU A 40 8.15 -1.78 -7.46
N PHE A 41 8.98 -2.56 -8.15
CA PHE A 41 8.82 -2.79 -9.60
C PHE A 41 9.18 -4.21 -10.03
N ARG A 42 8.23 -4.97 -10.58
CA ARG A 42 8.45 -6.35 -11.08
C ARG A 42 9.12 -7.27 -10.05
N VAL A 43 8.53 -7.37 -8.87
CA VAL A 43 8.90 -8.36 -7.84
C VAL A 43 7.88 -9.48 -7.87
N TYR A 44 8.29 -10.65 -8.35
CA TYR A 44 7.39 -11.78 -8.57
C TYR A 44 7.19 -12.54 -7.26
N GLY A 45 5.95 -12.94 -6.99
CA GLY A 45 5.59 -13.81 -5.87
C GLY A 45 5.29 -13.05 -4.57
N LEU A 46 5.54 -11.75 -4.52
CA LEU A 46 5.15 -10.91 -3.38
C LEU A 46 3.66 -10.58 -3.46
N GLU A 47 2.86 -11.09 -2.53
CA GLU A 47 1.40 -10.94 -2.55
C GLU A 47 0.87 -9.79 -1.67
N SER A 48 1.61 -9.39 -0.63
CA SER A 48 1.23 -8.33 0.30
C SER A 48 2.47 -7.75 0.99
N LEU A 49 2.46 -6.45 1.34
CA LEU A 49 3.54 -5.84 2.14
C LEU A 49 3.26 -5.92 3.65
N LYS A 50 2.12 -6.49 4.06
CA LYS A 50 1.69 -6.51 5.48
C LYS A 50 2.70 -7.17 6.40
N ASP A 51 3.34 -8.25 5.95
CA ASP A 51 4.32 -8.99 6.73
C ASP A 51 5.73 -8.42 6.51
N LEU A 52 5.98 -7.83 5.34
CA LEU A 52 7.28 -7.27 4.98
C LEU A 52 7.58 -5.96 5.72
N PHE A 53 6.63 -5.02 5.75
CA PHE A 53 6.76 -3.71 6.36
C PHE A 53 5.60 -3.38 7.32
N PRO A 54 5.35 -4.22 8.35
CA PRO A 54 4.17 -4.09 9.20
C PRO A 54 4.11 -2.76 9.94
N ASN A 55 5.25 -2.14 10.26
CA ASN A 55 5.34 -0.92 11.07
C ASN A 55 5.76 0.34 10.30
N LEU A 56 5.88 0.26 8.97
CA LEU A 56 6.19 1.46 8.16
C LEU A 56 5.06 2.47 8.34
N THR A 57 5.39 3.59 8.98
CA THR A 57 4.42 4.60 9.44
C THR A 57 4.50 5.88 8.61
N VAL A 58 5.70 6.27 8.19
CA VAL A 58 5.93 7.54 7.49
C VAL A 58 6.85 7.37 6.29
N ILE A 59 6.49 7.99 5.17
CA ILE A 59 7.39 8.25 4.04
C ILE A 59 7.51 9.78 3.89
N ARG A 60 8.69 10.36 4.14
CA ARG A 60 8.80 11.82 4.19
C ARG A 60 8.83 12.50 2.83
N GLY A 61 9.31 11.86 1.76
CA GLY A 61 9.36 12.47 0.43
C GLY A 61 10.37 13.61 0.29
N SER A 62 11.48 13.55 1.03
CA SER A 62 12.55 14.56 0.96
C SER A 62 13.15 14.62 -0.44
N ARG A 63 13.37 13.44 -1.04
CA ARG A 63 13.56 13.25 -2.49
C ARG A 63 12.45 12.36 -3.02
N LEU A 64 12.14 12.52 -4.31
CA LEU A 64 11.03 11.83 -4.97
C LEU A 64 11.53 11.09 -6.21
N PHE A 65 10.80 10.04 -6.61
CA PHE A 65 10.95 9.44 -7.93
C PHE A 65 9.97 10.15 -8.88
N PHE A 66 10.50 11.05 -9.73
CA PHE A 66 9.70 12.11 -10.36
C PHE A 66 8.98 12.94 -9.28
N ASN A 67 7.66 12.85 -9.19
CA ASN A 67 6.84 13.55 -8.18
C ASN A 67 6.30 12.60 -7.10
N TYR A 68 6.71 11.33 -7.12
CA TYR A 68 6.09 10.29 -6.30
C TYR A 68 6.97 9.87 -5.11
N ALA A 69 6.34 9.72 -3.95
CA ALA A 69 6.96 9.19 -2.73
C ALA A 69 6.67 7.70 -2.53
N LEU A 70 5.61 7.18 -3.14
CA LEU A 70 5.28 5.77 -3.18
C LEU A 70 4.99 5.34 -4.61
N VAL A 71 5.72 4.33 -5.09
CA VAL A 71 5.58 3.78 -6.45
C VAL A 71 5.40 2.27 -6.37
N ILE A 72 4.28 1.78 -6.86
CA ILE A 72 3.93 0.36 -6.97
C ILE A 72 3.60 0.09 -8.44
N PHE A 73 4.53 -0.51 -9.18
CA PHE A 73 4.42 -0.61 -10.62
C PHE A 73 4.69 -2.02 -11.12
N GLU A 74 3.81 -2.55 -11.96
CA GLU A 74 3.94 -3.90 -12.55
C GLU A 74 4.26 -5.00 -11.50
N MET A 75 3.62 -4.91 -10.33
CA MET A 75 3.71 -5.92 -9.26
C MET A 75 2.68 -7.03 -9.54
N VAL A 76 3.05 -7.90 -10.47
CA VAL A 76 2.15 -8.89 -11.11
C VAL A 76 1.39 -9.83 -10.17
N HIS A 77 1.87 -10.07 -8.95
CA HIS A 77 1.25 -10.99 -7.99
C HIS A 77 0.75 -10.28 -6.72
N LEU A 78 0.89 -8.95 -6.63
CA LEU A 78 0.49 -8.19 -5.44
C LEU A 78 -1.03 -8.09 -5.38
N LYS A 79 -1.63 -8.59 -4.29
CA LYS A 79 -3.09 -8.67 -4.09
C LYS A 79 -3.64 -7.51 -3.25
N GLU A 80 -2.81 -6.99 -2.36
CA GLU A 80 -3.15 -5.88 -1.46
C GLU A 80 -1.85 -5.14 -1.11
N LEU A 81 -1.94 -3.83 -0.81
CA LEU A 81 -0.76 -3.10 -0.33
C LEU A 81 -0.34 -3.59 1.06
N GLY A 82 -1.29 -3.77 1.98
CA GLY A 82 -1.00 -4.26 3.33
C GLY A 82 -0.19 -3.29 4.21
N LEU A 83 0.05 -2.05 3.80
CA LEU A 83 0.75 -1.03 4.60
C LEU A 83 -0.18 -0.42 5.67
N TYR A 84 -0.65 -1.24 6.60
CA TYR A 84 -1.72 -0.88 7.52
C TYR A 84 -1.32 0.12 8.61
N ASN A 85 -0.03 0.32 8.86
CA ASN A 85 0.47 1.35 9.76
C ASN A 85 0.91 2.64 9.04
N LEU A 86 0.85 2.72 7.71
CA LEU A 86 1.21 3.94 6.99
C LEU A 86 0.20 5.04 7.30
N MET A 87 0.64 6.06 8.03
CA MET A 87 -0.20 7.17 8.50
C MET A 87 0.05 8.45 7.73
N ASN A 88 1.27 8.66 7.20
CA ASN A 88 1.59 9.93 6.54
C ASN A 88 2.61 9.75 5.41
N ILE A 89 2.31 10.37 4.27
CA ILE A 89 3.28 10.69 3.23
C ILE A 89 3.42 12.21 3.26
N THR A 90 4.55 12.70 3.75
CA THR A 90 4.71 14.13 4.07
C THR A 90 4.85 14.99 2.82
N ARG A 91 5.44 14.46 1.75
CA ARG A 91 5.63 15.18 0.49
C ARG A 91 5.62 14.22 -0.69
N GLY A 92 5.05 14.67 -1.82
CA GLY A 92 4.95 13.90 -3.05
C GLY A 92 3.71 13.01 -3.10
N SER A 93 3.45 12.46 -4.27
CA SER A 93 2.20 11.75 -4.57
C SER A 93 2.39 10.24 -4.60
N VAL A 94 1.29 9.51 -4.83
CA VAL A 94 1.28 8.05 -4.96
C VAL A 94 1.09 7.65 -6.42
N ARG A 95 1.91 6.71 -6.89
CA ARG A 95 1.71 6.03 -8.19
C ARG A 95 1.53 4.55 -7.99
N ILE A 96 0.36 4.03 -8.32
CA ILE A 96 0.03 2.60 -8.26
C ILE A 96 -0.54 2.22 -9.62
N GLU A 97 0.26 1.56 -10.45
CA GLU A 97 -0.09 1.36 -11.85
C GLU A 97 0.27 -0.05 -12.36
N LYS A 98 -0.62 -0.63 -13.18
CA LYS A 98 -0.41 -1.93 -13.86
C LYS A 98 -0.20 -3.11 -12.91
N ASN A 99 -0.95 -3.15 -11.81
CA ASN A 99 -0.91 -4.27 -10.86
C ASN A 99 -2.17 -5.13 -11.03
N ASN A 100 -2.09 -6.12 -11.91
CA ASN A 100 -3.24 -6.90 -12.41
C ASN A 100 -3.98 -7.73 -11.34
N GLU A 101 -3.38 -7.97 -10.19
CA GLU A 101 -4.01 -8.71 -9.08
C GLU A 101 -4.37 -7.81 -7.87
N LEU A 102 -4.06 -6.52 -7.94
CA LEU A 102 -4.12 -5.61 -6.79
C LEU A 102 -5.54 -5.09 -6.53
N CYS A 103 -6.05 -5.41 -5.34
CA CYS A 103 -7.31 -4.96 -4.75
C CYS A 103 -7.06 -4.14 -3.47
N TYR A 104 -8.11 -3.84 -2.70
CA TYR A 104 -8.08 -2.99 -1.50
C TYR A 104 -7.59 -1.56 -1.78
N LEU A 105 -7.80 -1.04 -2.99
CA LEU A 105 -7.44 0.35 -3.31
C LEU A 105 -8.61 1.29 -3.04
N ALA A 106 -9.83 0.91 -3.46
CA ALA A 106 -11.05 1.68 -3.19
C ALA A 106 -11.36 1.86 -1.69
N THR A 107 -10.92 0.91 -0.86
CA THR A 107 -11.10 0.93 0.60
C THR A 107 -10.12 1.85 1.33
N ILE A 108 -9.12 2.41 0.65
CA ILE A 108 -8.14 3.33 1.25
C ILE A 108 -8.57 4.79 1.05
N ASP A 109 -8.67 5.54 2.14
CA ASP A 109 -8.84 6.99 2.11
C ASP A 109 -7.45 7.67 2.08
N TRP A 110 -6.98 8.03 0.88
CA TRP A 110 -5.69 8.71 0.71
C TRP A 110 -5.65 10.11 1.29
N SER A 111 -6.79 10.78 1.47
CA SER A 111 -6.87 12.12 2.08
C SER A 111 -6.48 12.12 3.55
N ARG A 112 -6.43 10.94 4.19
CA ARG A 112 -5.93 10.76 5.56
C ARG A 112 -4.42 10.56 5.64
N ILE A 113 -3.77 10.34 4.50
CA ILE A 113 -2.34 9.98 4.42
C ILE A 113 -1.54 11.11 3.76
N LEU A 114 -2.13 11.78 2.76
CA LEU A 114 -1.55 12.89 2.02
C LEU A 114 -2.35 14.18 2.23
N ASP A 115 -1.66 15.33 2.24
CA ASP A 115 -2.31 16.64 2.28
C ASP A 115 -3.03 16.98 0.96
N SER A 116 -2.53 16.47 -0.18
CA SER A 116 -3.18 16.57 -1.49
C SER A 116 -3.12 15.23 -2.22
N VAL A 117 -4.24 14.85 -2.83
CA VAL A 117 -4.40 13.61 -3.59
C VAL A 117 -4.55 13.85 -5.09
N GLU A 118 -4.55 15.11 -5.54
CA GLU A 118 -4.84 15.50 -6.93
C GLU A 118 -3.84 14.91 -7.93
N ASP A 119 -2.58 14.80 -7.52
CA ASP A 119 -1.48 14.27 -8.34
C ASP A 119 -1.28 12.75 -8.16
N ASN A 120 -2.18 12.05 -7.47
CA ASN A 120 -2.11 10.59 -7.38
C ASN A 120 -2.47 9.96 -8.72
N ASN A 121 -1.67 8.98 -9.14
CA ASN A 121 -1.92 8.20 -10.35
C ASN A 121 -2.13 6.73 -9.97
N ILE A 122 -3.39 6.35 -9.79
CA ILE A 122 -3.80 4.99 -9.39
C ILE A 122 -4.71 4.45 -10.49
N VAL A 123 -4.15 3.68 -11.42
CA VAL A 123 -4.85 3.22 -12.64
C VAL A 123 -4.31 1.87 -13.14
N LEU A 124 -5.09 1.17 -13.95
CA LEU A 124 -4.72 -0.12 -14.56
C LEU A 124 -4.42 -1.20 -13.51
N ASN A 125 -5.18 -1.24 -12.42
CA ASN A 125 -5.14 -2.28 -11.39
C ASN A 125 -6.40 -3.14 -11.45
N LYS A 126 -6.44 -4.26 -10.73
CA LYS A 126 -7.64 -5.12 -10.69
C LYS A 126 -8.88 -4.38 -10.17
N ASP A 127 -8.65 -3.48 -9.21
CA ASP A 127 -9.66 -2.59 -8.62
C ASP A 127 -10.46 -1.80 -9.67
N ASP A 128 -9.84 -1.41 -10.79
CA ASP A 128 -10.48 -0.63 -11.86
C ASP A 128 -11.50 -1.42 -12.68
N ASN A 129 -11.44 -2.76 -12.63
CA ASN A 129 -12.33 -3.64 -13.40
C ASN A 129 -13.59 -4.06 -12.61
N GLU A 130 -13.80 -3.54 -11.39
CA GLU A 130 -14.89 -3.94 -10.47
C GLU A 130 -14.90 -5.44 -10.12
N GLU A 131 -13.77 -6.13 -10.32
CA GLU A 131 -13.63 -7.57 -10.02
C GLU A 131 -13.17 -7.83 -8.57
N CYS A 132 -12.84 -6.78 -7.82
CA CYS A 132 -12.42 -6.89 -6.42
C CYS A 132 -13.64 -7.05 -5.51
N GLY A 133 -13.69 -8.18 -4.79
CA GLY A 133 -14.63 -8.41 -3.70
C GLY A 133 -14.04 -8.00 -2.36
N ASP A 134 -13.70 -6.72 -2.20
CA ASP A 134 -13.07 -6.22 -0.97
C ASP A 134 -14.02 -6.37 0.23
N ILE A 135 -13.59 -7.11 1.23
CA ILE A 135 -14.37 -7.37 2.46
C ILE A 135 -13.56 -6.85 3.64
N CYS A 136 -14.04 -5.79 4.29
CA CYS A 136 -13.38 -5.23 5.46
C CYS A 136 -13.64 -6.04 6.75
N PRO A 137 -12.82 -5.84 7.79
CA PRO A 137 -13.01 -6.47 9.09
C PRO A 137 -14.43 -6.33 9.65
N GLY A 138 -15.08 -7.46 9.93
CA GLY A 138 -16.40 -7.52 10.55
C GLY A 138 -17.55 -7.76 9.60
N THR A 139 -17.41 -7.46 8.31
CA THR A 139 -18.50 -7.53 7.32
C THR A 139 -19.13 -8.93 7.24
N ALA A 140 -18.32 -9.98 7.27
CA ALA A 140 -18.79 -11.38 7.27
C ALA A 140 -19.66 -11.76 8.48
N LYS A 141 -19.61 -10.98 9.56
CA LYS A 141 -20.44 -11.13 10.76
C LYS A 141 -21.57 -10.09 10.82
N GLY A 142 -21.83 -9.38 9.72
CA GLY A 142 -22.80 -8.28 9.65
C GLY A 142 -22.40 -7.07 10.50
N LYS A 143 -21.11 -6.86 10.75
CA LYS A 143 -20.57 -5.74 11.54
C LYS A 143 -19.72 -4.82 10.67
N THR A 144 -19.70 -3.55 11.04
CA THR A 144 -18.83 -2.51 10.47
C THR A 144 -17.83 -2.15 11.56
N ASN A 145 -16.65 -2.79 11.57
CA ASN A 145 -15.66 -2.56 12.62
C ASN A 145 -14.69 -1.45 12.26
N CYS A 146 -14.58 -1.11 10.98
CA CYS A 146 -13.65 -0.09 10.52
C CYS A 146 -14.34 1.27 10.45
N PRO A 147 -13.58 2.37 10.64
CA PRO A 147 -14.11 3.70 10.40
C PRO A 147 -14.52 3.81 8.94
N ALA A 148 -15.62 4.52 8.68
CA ALA A 148 -16.07 4.83 7.33
C ALA A 148 -15.90 6.32 7.05
N THR A 149 -15.57 6.66 5.81
CA THR A 149 -15.58 8.06 5.35
C THR A 149 -16.39 8.19 4.07
N VAL A 150 -16.95 9.38 3.86
CA VAL A 150 -17.79 9.67 2.71
C VAL A 150 -16.93 10.12 1.54
N ILE A 151 -16.93 9.38 0.44
CA ILE A 151 -16.35 9.81 -0.85
C ILE A 151 -17.48 9.90 -1.86
N ASN A 152 -17.59 11.05 -2.53
CA ASN A 152 -18.61 11.30 -3.55
C ASN A 152 -20.05 10.97 -3.10
N GLY A 153 -20.35 11.22 -1.82
CA GLY A 153 -21.67 10.95 -1.23
C GLY A 153 -21.91 9.49 -0.81
N GLN A 154 -20.97 8.57 -1.06
CA GLN A 154 -21.06 7.18 -0.63
C GLN A 154 -20.24 6.96 0.64
N CYS A 155 -20.85 6.28 1.62
CA CYS A 155 -20.17 5.88 2.85
C CYS A 155 -19.35 4.60 2.58
N VAL A 156 -18.04 4.68 2.64
CA VAL A 156 -17.12 3.58 2.35
C VAL A 156 -16.34 3.22 3.61
N GLU A 157 -16.38 1.95 3.99
CA GLU A 157 -15.61 1.41 5.11
C GLU A 157 -14.11 1.39 4.77
N ARG A 158 -13.25 1.81 5.72
CA ARG A 158 -11.82 2.01 5.45
C ARG A 158 -10.98 0.88 6.00
N CYS A 159 -10.45 0.07 5.10
CA CYS A 159 -9.56 -1.03 5.45
C CYS A 159 -8.36 -1.10 4.52
N ARG A 160 -7.33 -1.80 4.98
CA ARG A 160 -6.06 -2.01 4.28
C ARG A 160 -5.95 -3.44 3.75
N THR A 161 -6.65 -4.35 4.43
CA THR A 161 -6.81 -5.77 4.13
C THR A 161 -8.11 -6.25 4.77
N HIS A 162 -8.49 -7.51 4.54
CA HIS A 162 -9.64 -8.15 5.20
C HIS A 162 -9.57 -8.22 6.74
N SER A 163 -8.39 -8.02 7.32
CA SER A 163 -8.12 -8.15 8.76
C SER A 163 -7.63 -6.85 9.42
N HIS A 164 -7.34 -5.80 8.65
CA HIS A 164 -6.79 -4.56 9.17
C HIS A 164 -7.59 -3.34 8.69
N CYS A 165 -8.14 -2.59 9.63
CA CYS A 165 -8.75 -1.28 9.35
C CYS A 165 -7.69 -0.23 9.03
N GLN A 166 -8.09 0.78 8.26
CA GLN A 166 -7.34 2.04 8.20
C GLN A 166 -7.59 2.82 9.50
N LYS A 167 -6.53 3.36 10.08
CA LYS A 167 -6.58 4.19 11.28
C LYS A 167 -6.90 5.64 10.94
#